data_AF-R9HCG2-F1
#
_entry.id   AF-R9HCG2-F1
#
_cell.length_a   1.000
_cell.length_b   1.000
_cell.length_c   1.000
_cell.angle_alpha   90.00
_cell.angle_beta   90.00
_cell.angle_gamma   90.00
#
_symmetry.space_group_name_H-M   'P 1'
#
loop_
_entity.id
_entity.type
_entity.pdbx_description
1 polymer ?
#
loop_
_entity_poly.entity_id
_entity_poly.type
_entity_poly.pdbx_seq_one_letter_code
_entity_poly.pdbx_strand_id
1 'polypeptide(L)'
;MQLQPVKANLIYPSRVNRTLELSQQQDIIDVEPILSRREVKRLPFIEANTKEVTIEHLKDDCIVPVFSKDNEITISHPNFIESVWEAANRVFPSESIELPEIRVSHIIKGRTPEAIHKPVKELLEEDKTIYYERMMFCFEIPTIYEDIAGNRLNLTIGGVRSYNH
;
A
#
# COMPACT_ATOMS: atom_id res chain seq x y z
N MET A 1 -25.83 15.66 3.05
CA MET A 1 -25.78 15.36 4.50
C MET A 1 -24.52 15.99 5.05
N GLN A 2 -24.63 16.87 6.04
CA GLN A 2 -23.49 17.57 6.63
C GLN A 2 -23.37 17.07 8.08
N LEU A 3 -22.23 16.44 8.43
CA LEU A 3 -22.01 15.88 9.76
C LEU A 3 -21.39 16.95 10.67
N GLN A 4 -21.96 17.08 11.86
CA GLN A 4 -21.48 17.96 12.93
C GLN A 4 -20.51 17.21 13.85
N PRO A 5 -19.46 17.86 14.39
CA PRO A 5 -18.46 17.19 15.20
C PRO A 5 -18.92 17.00 16.66
N VAL A 6 -18.66 15.82 17.22
CA VAL A 6 -18.97 15.47 18.61
C VAL A 6 -17.82 15.94 19.51
N LYS A 7 -18.13 16.78 20.50
CA LYS A 7 -17.18 17.19 21.53
C LYS A 7 -17.07 16.10 22.60
N ALA A 8 -15.88 15.53 22.79
CA ALA A 8 -15.61 14.60 23.87
C ALA A 8 -14.89 15.33 25.03
N ASN A 9 -15.67 15.78 26.01
CA ASN A 9 -15.19 15.96 27.37
C ASN A 9 -15.75 14.80 28.17
N LEU A 10 -14.91 13.95 28.76
CA LEU A 10 -15.16 13.27 30.03
C LEU A 10 -13.90 12.54 30.50
N ILE A 11 -13.59 12.77 31.77
CA ILE A 11 -12.40 12.35 32.52
C ILE A 11 -12.75 11.06 33.30
N TYR A 12 -11.70 10.29 33.64
CA TYR A 12 -11.55 9.29 34.73
C TYR A 12 -11.76 7.80 34.39
N PRO A 13 -11.23 6.84 35.20
CA PRO A 13 -10.04 6.86 36.06
C PRO A 13 -9.06 5.68 35.82
N SER A 14 -7.81 5.88 36.25
CA SER A 14 -6.76 4.86 36.42
C SER A 14 -6.98 3.94 37.63
N ARG A 15 -6.52 2.67 37.56
CA ARG A 15 -5.99 1.75 38.62
C ARG A 15 -6.21 0.29 38.16
N VAL A 16 -5.42 -0.75 38.40
CA VAL A 16 -4.20 -1.03 39.19
C VAL A 16 -3.72 -2.45 38.81
N ASN A 17 -2.41 -2.65 38.94
CA ASN A 17 -1.61 -3.87 38.75
C ASN A 17 -2.13 -5.17 39.39
N ARG A 18 -1.79 -6.31 38.78
CA ARG A 18 -1.57 -7.58 39.49
C ARG A 18 -0.43 -8.38 38.85
N THR A 19 0.75 -8.31 39.47
CA THR A 19 1.82 -9.31 39.41
C THR A 19 1.45 -10.54 40.24
N LEU A 20 1.98 -11.72 39.88
CA LEU A 20 2.28 -12.94 40.68
C LEU A 20 2.56 -14.06 39.65
N GLU A 21 3.82 -14.43 39.37
CA GLU A 21 4.77 -15.29 40.10
C GLU A 21 4.90 -16.67 39.41
N LEU A 22 6.17 -17.04 39.18
CA LEU A 22 6.64 -18.19 38.42
C LEU A 22 6.67 -19.45 39.29
N SER A 23 6.23 -20.59 38.75
CA SER A 23 6.59 -21.91 39.26
C SER A 23 6.99 -22.82 38.09
N GLN A 24 8.20 -23.37 38.19
CA GLN A 24 8.87 -24.25 37.23
C GLN A 24 8.22 -25.65 37.21
N GLN A 25 7.93 -26.19 36.03
CA GLN A 25 8.00 -27.63 35.78
C GLN A 25 8.14 -27.93 34.27
N GLN A 26 9.27 -28.53 33.90
CA GLN A 26 9.57 -29.08 32.58
C GLN A 26 8.75 -30.36 32.33
N ASP A 27 8.13 -30.52 31.15
CA ASP A 27 8.49 -31.52 30.11
C ASP A 27 7.34 -31.75 29.10
N ILE A 28 7.76 -32.15 27.89
CA ILE A 28 7.01 -32.52 26.66
C ILE A 28 6.88 -31.37 25.65
N ILE A 29 7.79 -31.39 24.67
CA ILE A 29 7.71 -30.61 23.44
C ILE A 29 6.68 -31.30 22.54
N ASP A 30 5.41 -30.96 22.73
CA ASP A 30 4.43 -31.10 21.65
C ASP A 30 4.68 -29.95 20.68
N VAL A 31 5.32 -30.27 19.55
CA VAL A 31 5.35 -29.38 18.39
C VAL A 31 3.93 -29.35 17.86
N GLU A 32 3.09 -28.47 18.42
CA GLU A 32 1.86 -28.09 17.76
C GLU A 32 2.26 -27.58 16.37
N PRO A 33 1.65 -28.11 15.29
CA PRO A 33 1.84 -27.51 13.99
C PRO A 33 1.34 -26.08 14.16
N ILE A 34 2.15 -25.12 13.71
CA ILE A 34 1.79 -23.71 13.62
C ILE A 34 0.57 -23.68 12.71
N LEU A 35 -0.61 -23.87 13.31
CA LEU A 35 -1.89 -23.83 12.64
C LEU A 35 -1.92 -22.46 12.06
N SER A 36 -1.77 -22.45 10.73
CA SER A 36 -1.93 -21.32 9.86
C SER A 36 -2.75 -20.26 10.57
N ARG A 37 -2.07 -19.20 11.02
CA ARG A 37 -2.73 -17.91 11.13
C ARG A 37 -3.37 -17.77 9.77
N ARG A 38 -4.68 -18.04 9.68
CA ARG A 38 -5.47 -17.63 8.54
C ARG A 38 -5.11 -16.16 8.46
N GLU A 39 -4.32 -15.78 7.45
CA GLU A 39 -4.16 -14.39 7.11
C GLU A 39 -5.59 -13.93 6.91
N VAL A 40 -6.12 -13.26 7.94
CA VAL A 40 -7.41 -12.59 7.83
C VAL A 40 -7.09 -11.54 6.79
N LYS A 41 -7.40 -11.87 5.54
CA LYS A 41 -7.07 -11.06 4.38
C LYS A 41 -7.65 -9.68 4.70
N ARG A 42 -6.78 -8.74 5.01
CA ARG A 42 -7.21 -7.40 5.41
C ARG A 42 -8.06 -6.86 4.27
N LEU A 43 -9.13 -6.17 4.64
CA LEU A 43 -9.93 -5.49 3.64
C LEU A 43 -9.01 -4.46 2.95
N PRO A 44 -9.08 -4.33 1.61
CA PRO A 44 -8.27 -3.34 0.92
C PRO A 44 -8.49 -1.95 1.52
N PHE A 45 -7.43 -1.16 1.64
CA PHE A 45 -7.54 0.22 2.14
C PHE A 45 -8.45 1.10 1.25
N ILE A 46 -8.61 0.72 -0.02
CA ILE A 46 -9.59 1.28 -0.95
C ILE A 46 -10.07 0.24 -1.96
N GLU A 47 -11.38 0.10 -2.11
CA GLU A 47 -11.96 -0.90 -3.02
C GLU A 47 -12.66 -0.27 -4.24
N ALA A 48 -13.40 0.82 -4.03
CA ALA A 48 -14.22 1.41 -5.08
C ALA A 48 -13.37 1.96 -6.24
N ASN A 49 -13.69 1.54 -7.47
CA ASN A 49 -13.12 2.05 -8.73
C ASN A 49 -11.59 1.91 -8.87
N THR A 50 -10.98 0.98 -8.15
CA THR A 50 -9.53 0.74 -8.17
C THR A 50 -9.21 -0.74 -8.41
N LYS A 51 -8.03 -1.01 -8.97
CA LYS A 51 -7.48 -2.35 -9.21
C LYS A 51 -6.18 -2.52 -8.40
N GLU A 52 -5.98 -3.71 -7.85
CA GLU A 52 -4.78 -4.08 -7.11
C GLU A 52 -3.71 -4.49 -8.11
N VAL A 53 -2.50 -3.98 -7.90
CA VAL A 53 -1.34 -4.25 -8.75
C VAL A 53 -0.12 -4.43 -7.87
N THR A 54 0.86 -5.17 -8.37
CA THR A 54 2.16 -5.28 -7.68
C THR A 54 3.13 -4.22 -8.18
N ILE A 55 4.22 -4.03 -7.43
CA ILE A 55 5.27 -3.11 -7.85
C ILE A 55 5.97 -3.59 -9.13
N GLU A 56 6.09 -4.90 -9.33
CA GLU A 56 6.67 -5.52 -10.53
C GLU A 56 5.82 -5.19 -11.75
N HIS A 57 4.48 -5.29 -11.66
CA HIS A 57 3.58 -4.89 -12.75
C HIS A 57 3.78 -3.43 -13.16
N LEU A 58 4.01 -2.54 -12.20
CA LEU A 58 4.26 -1.12 -12.48
C LEU A 58 5.63 -0.86 -13.13
N LYS A 59 6.60 -1.78 -12.98
CA LYS A 59 7.96 -1.67 -13.53
C LYS A 59 8.09 -2.34 -14.89
N ASP A 60 7.54 -3.55 -15.01
CA ASP A 60 7.81 -4.45 -16.14
C ASP A 60 6.74 -4.31 -17.23
N ASP A 61 5.48 -4.05 -16.85
CA ASP A 61 4.36 -4.02 -17.79
C ASP A 61 3.87 -2.60 -18.12
N CYS A 62 4.18 -1.61 -17.28
CA CYS A 62 3.67 -0.25 -17.42
C CYS A 62 4.73 0.71 -17.97
N ILE A 63 4.35 1.51 -18.97
CA ILE A 63 5.20 2.59 -19.48
C ILE A 63 5.12 3.82 -18.57
N VAL A 64 6.17 4.64 -18.57
CA VAL A 64 6.15 5.97 -17.96
C VAL A 64 5.77 6.99 -19.03
N PRO A 65 4.62 7.68 -18.89
CA PRO A 65 4.21 8.68 -19.86
C PRO A 65 5.11 9.93 -19.82
N VAL A 66 5.31 10.54 -20.98
CA VAL A 66 6.04 11.81 -21.16
C VAL A 66 5.05 12.85 -21.68
N PHE A 67 4.80 13.90 -20.89
CA PHE A 67 3.71 14.86 -21.16
C PHE A 67 4.17 16.19 -21.76
N SER A 68 5.47 16.48 -21.77
CA SER A 68 6.00 17.77 -22.24
C SER A 68 6.54 17.68 -23.67
N LYS A 69 6.40 18.78 -24.42
CA LYS A 69 7.14 19.02 -25.68
C LYS A 69 8.66 18.89 -25.48
N ASP A 70 9.12 19.14 -24.26
CA ASP A 70 10.52 19.12 -23.84
C ASP A 70 10.98 17.76 -23.27
N ASN A 71 10.18 16.70 -23.41
CA ASN A 71 10.48 15.35 -22.90
C ASN A 71 10.80 15.28 -21.39
N GLU A 72 10.31 16.22 -20.59
CA GLU A 72 10.54 16.18 -19.14
C GLU A 72 9.81 15.00 -18.50
N ILE A 73 10.59 14.09 -17.91
CA ILE A 73 10.10 12.92 -17.20
C ILE A 73 9.72 13.35 -15.79
N THR A 74 8.42 13.27 -15.46
CA THR A 74 7.98 13.39 -14.07
C THR A 74 8.28 12.10 -13.30
N ILE A 75 8.33 12.16 -11.97
CA ILE A 75 8.53 10.96 -11.15
C ILE A 75 7.50 9.87 -11.50
N SER A 76 8.00 8.67 -11.79
CA SER A 76 7.17 7.52 -12.11
C SER A 76 6.50 6.96 -10.85
N HIS A 77 5.41 6.22 -11.03
CA HIS A 77 4.74 5.50 -9.94
C HIS A 77 5.68 4.61 -9.11
N PRO A 78 6.48 3.69 -9.70
CA PRO A 78 7.37 2.86 -8.91
C PRO A 78 8.43 3.68 -8.17
N ASN A 79 9.06 4.67 -8.83
CA ASN A 79 10.08 5.50 -8.19
C ASN A 79 9.50 6.29 -7.02
N PHE A 80 8.25 6.76 -7.12
CA PHE A 80 7.58 7.45 -6.02
C PHE A 80 7.37 6.53 -4.82
N ILE A 81 6.87 5.31 -5.06
CA ILE A 81 6.67 4.30 -3.99
C ILE A 81 8.00 3.97 -3.32
N GLU A 82 9.03 3.67 -4.10
CA GLU A 82 10.37 3.31 -3.60
C GLU A 82 11.02 4.44 -2.82
N SER A 83 10.91 5.69 -3.30
CA SER A 83 11.47 6.85 -2.61
C SER A 83 10.82 7.04 -1.24
N VAL A 84 9.50 6.85 -1.14
CA VAL A 84 8.78 6.96 0.13
C VAL A 84 9.09 5.78 1.04
N TRP A 85 9.21 4.57 0.47
CA TRP A 85 9.62 3.37 1.19
C TRP A 85 11.01 3.52 1.80
N GLU A 86 11.99 3.99 1.02
CA GLU A 86 13.35 4.22 1.48
C GLU A 86 13.39 5.30 2.57
N ALA A 87 12.65 6.40 2.38
CA ALA A 87 12.53 7.44 3.39
C ALA A 87 11.93 6.92 4.70
N ALA A 88 10.88 6.09 4.63
CA ALA A 88 10.28 5.48 5.81
C ALA A 88 11.26 4.56 6.55
N ASN A 89 12.00 3.70 5.84
CA ASN A 89 13.03 2.85 6.43
C ASN A 89 14.15 3.66 7.10
N ARG A 90 14.48 4.85 6.56
CA ARG A 90 15.48 5.74 7.16
C ARG A 90 14.98 6.41 8.43
N VAL A 91 13.72 6.79 8.48
CA VAL A 91 13.09 7.46 9.65
C VAL A 91 12.77 6.45 10.76
N PHE A 92 12.39 5.22 10.39
CA PHE A 92 11.98 4.15 11.31
C PHE A 92 12.90 2.91 11.21
N PRO A 93 14.22 3.04 11.49
CA PRO A 93 15.20 1.98 11.20
C PRO A 93 15.07 0.71 12.06
N SER A 94 14.35 0.78 13.18
CA SER A 94 14.14 -0.35 14.10
C SER A 94 12.72 -0.91 14.06
N GLU A 95 11.88 -0.36 13.19
CA GLU A 95 10.48 -0.77 13.07
C GLU A 95 10.30 -1.79 11.94
N SER A 96 9.24 -2.58 12.03
CA SER A 96 8.86 -3.50 10.95
C SER A 96 7.91 -2.76 10.01
N ILE A 97 8.29 -2.64 8.74
CA ILE A 97 7.47 -2.03 7.69
C ILE A 97 6.94 -3.14 6.77
N GLU A 98 5.62 -3.24 6.63
CA GLU A 98 4.94 -4.19 5.75
C GLU A 98 5.03 -3.78 4.29
N LEU A 99 4.99 -4.73 3.33
CA LEU A 99 5.07 -4.41 1.90
C LEU A 99 3.96 -3.43 1.44
N PRO A 100 4.23 -2.58 0.43
CA PRO A 100 3.25 -1.63 -0.05
C PRO A 100 2.05 -2.31 -0.72
N GLU A 101 0.85 -2.00 -0.25
CA GLU A 101 -0.40 -2.26 -0.96
C GLU A 101 -0.60 -1.17 -2.02
N ILE A 102 -0.77 -1.54 -3.28
CA ILE A 102 -0.84 -0.60 -4.39
C ILE A 102 -2.17 -0.76 -5.14
N ARG A 103 -2.82 0.38 -5.40
CA ARG A 103 -4.11 0.47 -6.06
C ARG A 103 -4.05 1.50 -7.17
N VAL A 104 -4.56 1.14 -8.34
CA VAL A 104 -4.53 1.99 -9.54
C VAL A 104 -5.91 2.17 -10.15
N SER A 105 -6.11 3.25 -10.89
CA SER A 105 -7.31 3.48 -11.67
C SER A 105 -7.00 4.26 -12.95
N HIS A 106 -7.95 4.25 -13.89
CA HIS A 106 -7.85 4.94 -15.18
C HIS A 106 -6.70 4.39 -16.03
N ILE A 107 -6.93 3.21 -16.62
CA ILE A 107 -5.99 2.60 -17.54
C ILE A 107 -5.95 3.38 -18.85
N ILE A 108 -4.75 3.76 -19.27
CA ILE A 108 -4.47 4.35 -20.56
C ILE A 108 -3.77 3.29 -21.40
N LYS A 109 -4.27 3.07 -22.62
CA LYS A 109 -3.70 2.13 -23.58
C LYS A 109 -3.13 2.91 -24.75
N GLY A 110 -1.85 2.69 -25.03
CA GLY A 110 -1.12 3.27 -26.16
C GLY A 110 -0.67 2.20 -27.14
N ARG A 111 0.22 2.61 -28.04
CA ARG A 111 0.93 1.72 -28.97
C ARG A 111 2.43 1.86 -28.74
N THR A 112 3.18 0.82 -29.04
CA THR A 112 4.64 0.94 -29.17
C THR A 112 5.00 1.86 -30.33
N PRO A 113 6.18 2.53 -30.28
CA PRO A 113 6.62 3.40 -31.36
C PRO A 113 6.64 2.71 -32.73
N GLU A 114 6.99 1.42 -32.78
CA GLU A 114 7.11 0.61 -33.99
C GLU A 114 5.73 0.27 -34.59
N ALA A 115 4.69 0.25 -33.76
CA ALA A 115 3.34 -0.12 -34.15
C ALA A 115 2.40 1.08 -34.40
N ILE A 116 2.91 2.31 -34.34
CA ILE A 116 2.08 3.51 -34.45
C ILE A 116 1.28 3.57 -35.77
N HIS A 117 1.89 3.11 -36.86
CA HIS A 117 1.29 3.07 -38.20
C HIS A 117 0.55 1.76 -38.52
N LYS A 118 0.62 0.75 -37.64
CA LYS A 118 -0.11 -0.50 -37.85
C LYS A 118 -1.62 -0.26 -37.72
N PRO A 119 -2.45 -0.81 -38.63
CA PRO A 119 -3.90 -0.74 -38.50
C PRO A 119 -4.37 -1.55 -37.29
N VAL A 120 -5.51 -1.17 -36.70
CA VAL A 120 -6.01 -1.78 -35.45
C VAL A 120 -6.17 -3.30 -35.53
N LYS A 121 -6.51 -3.82 -36.71
CA LYS A 121 -6.72 -5.24 -36.95
C LYS A 121 -5.42 -6.07 -36.92
N GLU A 122 -4.27 -5.42 -37.10
CA GLU A 122 -2.96 -6.06 -37.16
C GLU A 122 -2.12 -5.78 -35.90
N LEU A 123 -2.69 -5.10 -34.90
CA LEU A 123 -2.04 -4.85 -33.61
C LEU A 123 -2.03 -6.13 -32.78
N LEU A 124 -0.84 -6.60 -32.46
CA LEU A 124 -0.63 -7.67 -31.48
C LEU A 124 -0.81 -7.10 -30.06
N GLU A 125 -0.96 -7.97 -29.06
CA GLU A 125 -1.00 -7.51 -27.66
C GLU A 125 0.34 -6.89 -27.24
N GLU A 126 1.45 -7.40 -27.78
CA GLU A 126 2.81 -6.88 -27.58
C GLU A 126 3.00 -5.47 -28.16
N ASP A 127 2.19 -5.09 -29.17
CA ASP A 127 2.22 -3.76 -29.77
C ASP A 127 1.47 -2.72 -28.92
N LYS A 128 0.78 -3.14 -27.85
CA LYS A 128 0.02 -2.26 -26.95
C LYS A 128 0.84 -1.91 -25.73
N THR A 129 0.92 -0.63 -25.43
CA THR A 129 1.50 -0.13 -24.19
C THR A 129 0.38 0.20 -23.20
N ILE A 130 0.64 0.03 -21.91
CA ILE A 130 -0.32 0.42 -20.87
C ILE A 130 0.35 1.28 -19.81
N TYR A 131 -0.41 2.19 -19.23
CA TYR A 131 -0.08 2.79 -17.94
C TYR A 131 -1.37 3.17 -17.21
N TYR A 132 -1.27 3.49 -15.93
CA TYR A 132 -2.41 4.00 -15.17
C TYR A 132 -2.20 5.47 -14.91
N GLU A 133 -3.24 6.28 -15.12
CA GLU A 133 -3.19 7.72 -14.86
C GLU A 133 -3.10 7.97 -13.35
N ARG A 134 -3.82 7.18 -12.54
CA ARG A 134 -3.90 7.36 -11.09
C ARG A 134 -3.40 6.16 -10.34
N MET A 135 -2.54 6.39 -9.36
CA MET A 135 -2.01 5.40 -8.44
C MET A 135 -2.09 5.90 -7.00
N MET A 136 -2.37 4.99 -6.09
CA MET A 136 -2.20 5.19 -4.66
C MET A 136 -1.58 3.96 -4.04
N PHE A 137 -0.82 4.17 -2.98
CA PHE A 137 -0.24 3.08 -2.21
C PHE A 137 -0.24 3.41 -0.73
N CYS A 138 -0.18 2.38 0.09
CA CYS A 138 0.13 2.52 1.51
C CYS A 138 0.87 1.28 2.02
N PHE A 139 1.64 1.47 3.08
CA PHE A 139 2.22 0.40 3.88
C PHE A 139 2.08 0.74 5.35
N GLU A 140 1.97 -0.30 6.17
CA GLU A 140 1.82 -0.17 7.61
C GLU A 140 3.13 -0.45 8.34
N ILE A 141 3.26 0.21 9.49
CA ILE A 141 4.30 -0.04 10.48
C ILE A 141 3.60 -0.63 11.72
N PRO A 142 3.28 -1.93 11.75
CA PRO A 142 2.46 -2.56 12.79
C PRO A 142 3.07 -2.48 14.19
N THR A 143 4.37 -2.23 14.30
CA THR A 143 5.08 -2.05 15.58
C THR A 143 4.78 -0.70 16.23
N ILE A 144 4.34 0.30 15.46
CA ILE A 144 3.85 1.58 15.97
C ILE A 144 2.32 1.58 15.89
N TYR A 145 1.66 1.51 17.04
CA TYR A 145 0.20 1.42 17.10
C TYR A 145 -0.38 2.09 18.35
N GLU A 146 -1.67 2.40 18.29
CA GLU A 146 -2.48 2.88 19.41
C GLU A 146 -3.84 2.18 19.41
N ASP A 147 -4.36 1.84 20.59
CA ASP A 147 -5.68 1.26 20.76
C ASP A 147 -6.71 2.35 21.07
N ILE A 148 -7.60 2.65 20.12
CA ILE A 148 -8.65 3.66 20.26
C ILE A 148 -10.02 2.99 20.25
N ALA A 149 -10.75 3.12 21.37
CA ALA A 149 -12.08 2.53 21.55
C ALA A 149 -12.14 1.01 21.22
N GLY A 150 -11.07 0.28 21.56
CA GLY A 150 -10.94 -1.15 21.31
C GLY A 150 -10.51 -1.53 19.88
N ASN A 151 -10.19 -0.54 19.03
CA ASN A 151 -9.65 -0.76 17.70
C ASN A 151 -8.16 -0.42 17.69
N ARG A 152 -7.34 -1.39 17.28
CA ARG A 152 -5.91 -1.15 17.05
C ARG A 152 -5.71 -0.38 15.76
N LEU A 153 -5.05 0.76 15.85
CA LEU A 153 -4.65 1.59 14.72
C LEU A 153 -3.13 1.53 14.58
N ASN A 154 -2.65 1.03 13.45
CA ASN A 154 -1.23 1.04 13.14
C ASN A 154 -0.85 2.34 12.43
N LEU A 155 0.40 2.77 12.55
CA LEU A 155 0.93 3.85 11.73
C LEU A 155 0.95 3.41 10.27
N THR A 156 0.30 4.17 9.40
CA THR A 156 0.26 3.92 7.95
C THR A 156 0.92 5.08 7.21
N ILE A 157 1.80 4.76 6.27
CA ILE A 157 2.43 5.73 5.36
C ILE A 157 1.94 5.41 3.95
N GLY A 158 1.54 6.42 3.20
CA GLY A 158 1.04 6.22 1.85
C GLY A 158 1.12 7.49 1.02
N GLY A 159 0.81 7.34 -0.27
CA GLY A 159 0.87 8.43 -1.23
C GLY A 159 -0.10 8.22 -2.39
N VAL A 160 -0.46 9.32 -3.04
CA VAL A 160 -1.30 9.33 -4.25
C VAL A 160 -0.57 10.10 -5.34
N ARG A 161 -0.52 9.54 -6.55
CA ARG A 161 0.06 10.17 -7.74
C ARG A 161 -0.94 10.08 -8.89
N SER A 162 -1.10 11.20 -9.61
CA SER A 162 -1.93 11.29 -10.80
C SER A 162 -1.19 12.00 -11.93
N TYR A 163 -1.00 11.34 -13.05
CA TYR A 163 -0.43 11.92 -14.26
C TYR A 163 -1.43 12.90 -14.91
N ASN A 164 -1.61 14.06 -14.30
CA ASN A 164 -2.46 15.13 -14.80
C ASN A 164 -1.73 15.94 -15.90
N HIS A 165 -2.50 16.45 -16.86
CA HIS A 165 -2.04 17.35 -17.93
C HIS A 165 -2.21 18.82 -17.53
#